data_AF-A0A2P7SCS6-F1
#
_entry.id   AF-A0A2P7SCS6-F1
#
_cell.length_a   1.000
_cell.length_b   1.000
_cell.length_c   1.000
_cell.angle_alpha   90.00
_cell.angle_beta   90.00
_cell.angle_gamma   90.00
#
_symmetry.space_group_name_H-M   'P 1'
#
loop_
_entity.id
_entity.type
_entity.pdbx_description
1 polymer ?
#
loop_
_entity_poly.entity_id
_entity_poly.type
_entity_poly.pdbx_seq_one_letter_code
_entity_poly.pdbx_strand_id
1 'polypeptide(L)'
;MRRNPPALSGGWPEGPEGAGRGSGLRQETAERGRDDPASPLRGDPHLEGEGDVGAPSDGTATIPLGRIRGKRLAFNSHDSMSGILALTRDLAALGEGLDVFSGLVETGAHRASVMAVAEGRADVAAVDCRSWQLIRRFEPKAGAVRVVGWTTRRKGLPYIAALGSPVTELPR
;
A
#
# COMPACT_ATOMS: atom_id res chain seq x y z
N MET A 1 -7.76 49.03 11.22
CA MET A 1 -7.95 49.25 9.77
C MET A 1 -7.53 47.96 9.05
N ARG A 2 -8.48 47.05 8.80
CA ARG A 2 -8.21 45.74 8.18
C ARG A 2 -8.22 45.93 6.65
N ARG A 3 -7.12 45.59 5.97
CA ARG A 3 -7.06 45.54 4.50
C ARG A 3 -7.34 44.11 4.05
N ASN A 4 -8.36 43.93 3.20
CA ASN A 4 -8.61 42.68 2.48
C ASN A 4 -7.57 42.51 1.36
N PRO A 5 -7.09 41.28 1.07
CA PRO A 5 -6.42 40.97 -0.18
C PRO A 5 -7.44 40.74 -1.32
N PRO A 6 -7.06 40.98 -2.59
CA PRO A 6 -7.97 40.84 -3.74
C PRO A 6 -8.15 39.37 -4.17
N ALA A 7 -9.33 39.09 -4.73
CA ALA A 7 -9.70 37.82 -5.33
C ALA A 7 -8.86 37.53 -6.59
N LEU A 8 -8.30 36.33 -6.67
CA LEU A 8 -7.67 35.82 -7.89
C LEU A 8 -8.75 35.10 -8.72
N SER A 9 -9.22 35.79 -9.75
CA SER A 9 -9.95 35.20 -10.88
C SER A 9 -8.96 34.55 -11.84
N GLY A 10 -8.98 33.23 -11.95
CA GLY A 10 -8.22 32.49 -12.96
C GLY A 10 -9.08 31.33 -13.47
N GLY A 11 -9.65 31.50 -14.66
CA GLY A 11 -10.41 30.47 -15.35
C GLY A 11 -9.50 29.36 -15.87
N TRP A 12 -9.99 28.13 -15.80
CA TRP A 12 -9.38 26.98 -16.46
C TRP A 12 -9.79 26.98 -17.94
N PRO A 13 -8.86 26.90 -18.91
CA PRO A 13 -9.23 26.77 -20.31
C PRO A 13 -9.74 25.35 -20.59
N GLU A 14 -10.93 25.26 -21.16
CA GLU A 14 -11.52 24.04 -21.71
C GLU A 14 -10.71 23.57 -22.93
N GLY A 15 -10.43 22.26 -22.99
CA GLY A 15 -9.79 21.61 -24.13
C GLY A 15 -10.85 21.19 -25.18
N PRO A 16 -10.51 21.19 -26.48
CA PRO A 16 -11.49 20.90 -27.52
C PRO A 16 -11.80 19.41 -27.66
N GLU A 17 -13.10 19.12 -27.78
CA GLU A 17 -13.67 17.87 -28.26
C GLU A 17 -13.26 17.61 -29.72
N GLY A 18 -12.81 16.39 -30.01
CA GLY A 18 -12.46 15.93 -31.35
C GLY A 18 -12.98 14.52 -31.59
N ALA A 19 -14.12 14.44 -32.28
CA ALA A 19 -14.74 13.20 -32.74
C ALA A 19 -13.93 12.55 -33.88
N GLY A 20 -13.67 11.25 -33.76
CA GLY A 20 -13.12 10.42 -34.84
C GLY A 20 -13.84 9.07 -34.90
N ARG A 21 -14.81 8.94 -35.80
CA ARG A 21 -15.42 7.67 -36.19
C ARG A 21 -14.54 7.01 -37.25
N GLY A 22 -14.22 5.74 -37.06
CA GLY A 22 -13.52 4.91 -38.03
C GLY A 22 -13.89 3.44 -37.85
N SER A 23 -14.82 2.98 -38.66
CA SER A 23 -15.27 1.59 -38.81
C SER A 23 -14.22 0.70 -39.47
N GLY A 24 -14.10 -0.55 -39.03
CA GLY A 24 -13.34 -1.58 -39.76
C GLY A 24 -13.40 -2.94 -39.08
N LEU A 25 -14.16 -3.86 -39.67
CA LEU A 25 -14.35 -5.25 -39.24
C LEU A 25 -13.03 -6.05 -39.19
N ARG A 26 -12.97 -7.01 -38.26
CA ARG A 26 -12.97 -8.46 -38.54
C ARG A 26 -12.98 -9.26 -37.24
N GLN A 27 -14.00 -10.11 -37.10
CA GLN A 27 -14.05 -11.16 -36.11
C GLN A 27 -13.15 -12.29 -36.60
N GLU A 28 -12.16 -12.66 -35.80
CA GLU A 28 -11.39 -13.88 -36.01
C GLU A 28 -11.61 -14.77 -34.79
N THR A 29 -12.43 -15.80 -35.00
CA THR A 29 -12.73 -16.84 -34.03
C THR A 29 -11.53 -17.76 -33.93
N ALA A 30 -10.67 -17.53 -32.93
CA ALA A 30 -9.64 -18.49 -32.53
C ALA A 30 -10.27 -19.58 -31.67
N GLU A 31 -10.02 -20.82 -32.07
CA GLU A 31 -10.62 -22.05 -31.57
C GLU A 31 -10.27 -22.30 -30.10
N ARG A 32 -11.27 -22.78 -29.34
CA ARG A 32 -11.14 -23.23 -27.96
C ARG A 32 -10.19 -24.43 -27.91
N GLY A 33 -8.94 -24.18 -27.56
CA GLY A 33 -8.05 -25.19 -26.97
C GLY A 33 -8.72 -25.72 -25.69
N ARG A 34 -8.72 -27.04 -25.54
CA ARG A 34 -9.26 -27.73 -24.37
C ARG A 34 -8.43 -27.31 -23.15
N ASP A 35 -9.10 -26.77 -22.15
CA ASP A 35 -8.53 -26.57 -20.83
C ASP A 35 -8.15 -27.92 -20.22
N ASP A 36 -6.85 -28.19 -20.13
CA ASP A 36 -6.33 -29.17 -19.17
C ASP A 36 -6.64 -28.64 -17.76
N PRO A 37 -7.29 -29.41 -16.87
CA PRO A 37 -7.48 -28.96 -15.50
C PRO A 37 -6.11 -28.86 -14.84
N ALA A 38 -5.72 -27.63 -14.50
CA ALA A 38 -4.55 -27.31 -13.71
C ALA A 38 -4.44 -28.28 -12.52
N SER A 39 -3.39 -29.10 -12.56
CA SER A 39 -2.97 -29.96 -11.45
C SER A 39 -2.84 -29.09 -10.18
N PRO A 40 -3.37 -29.50 -9.02
CA PRO A 40 -3.23 -28.71 -7.81
C PRO A 40 -1.75 -28.60 -7.48
N LEU A 41 -1.24 -27.35 -7.50
CA LEU A 41 0.11 -27.05 -7.05
C LEU A 41 0.26 -27.62 -5.64
N ARG A 42 1.18 -28.60 -5.54
CA ARG A 42 1.73 -29.13 -4.30
C ARG A 42 1.99 -27.94 -3.37
N GLY A 43 1.36 -27.95 -2.19
CA GLY A 43 1.63 -26.95 -1.17
C GLY A 43 3.14 -26.90 -0.90
N ASP A 44 3.71 -25.69 -0.96
CA ASP A 44 5.08 -25.46 -0.53
C ASP A 44 5.21 -25.84 0.96
N PRO A 45 6.13 -26.75 1.33
CA PRO A 45 6.27 -27.27 2.70
C PRO A 45 6.99 -26.29 3.67
N HIS A 46 6.81 -24.98 3.49
CA HIS A 46 7.42 -23.94 4.33
C HIS A 46 6.43 -23.00 5.04
N LEU A 47 5.15 -23.37 5.11
CA LEU A 47 4.13 -22.62 5.86
C LEU A 47 3.85 -23.20 7.26
N GLU A 48 4.84 -23.82 7.89
CA GLU A 48 4.76 -24.17 9.30
C GLU A 48 5.80 -23.37 10.10
N GLY A 49 5.31 -22.48 10.97
CA GLY A 49 6.04 -22.09 12.18
C GLY A 49 6.90 -20.82 12.13
N GLU A 50 6.34 -19.66 11.77
CA GLU A 50 6.96 -18.40 12.20
C GLU A 50 5.88 -17.37 12.53
N GLY A 51 5.85 -16.93 13.80
CA GLY A 51 4.94 -15.90 14.28
C GLY A 51 5.23 -14.53 13.64
N ASP A 52 4.47 -13.52 14.04
CA ASP A 52 4.76 -12.14 13.65
C ASP A 52 6.20 -11.77 14.06
N VAL A 53 7.02 -11.29 13.12
CA VAL A 53 8.34 -10.74 13.43
C VAL A 53 8.16 -9.51 14.32
N GLY A 54 8.83 -9.49 15.49
CA GLY A 54 8.78 -8.37 16.42
C GLY A 54 9.50 -7.13 15.90
N ALA A 55 9.06 -5.94 16.32
CA ALA A 55 9.71 -4.68 15.95
C ALA A 55 11.12 -4.60 16.56
N PRO A 56 12.15 -4.20 15.80
CA PRO A 56 13.50 -4.01 16.32
C PRO A 56 13.53 -3.00 17.49
N SER A 57 14.23 -3.36 18.57
CA SER A 57 14.30 -2.56 19.80
C SER A 57 15.04 -1.24 19.59
N ASP A 58 16.10 -1.27 18.77
CA ASP A 58 16.90 -0.12 18.33
C ASP A 58 16.16 0.79 17.33
N GLY A 59 15.03 0.33 16.79
CA GLY A 59 14.22 1.07 15.82
C GLY A 59 14.81 1.11 14.41
N THR A 60 15.82 0.29 14.11
CA THR A 60 16.36 0.16 12.75
C THR A 60 15.40 -0.62 11.84
N ALA A 61 15.55 -0.46 10.53
CA ALA A 61 14.77 -1.24 9.57
C ALA A 61 15.26 -2.70 9.54
N THR A 62 14.31 -3.62 9.37
CA THR A 62 14.55 -5.02 9.03
C THR A 62 13.68 -5.36 7.83
N ILE A 63 14.24 -5.19 6.62
CA ILE A 63 13.54 -5.44 5.35
C ILE A 63 13.91 -6.85 4.84
N PRO A 64 12.97 -7.80 4.78
CA PRO A 64 13.26 -9.17 4.40
C PRO A 64 13.32 -9.32 2.87
N LEU A 65 14.38 -8.80 2.24
CA LEU A 65 14.53 -8.77 0.77
C LEU A 65 14.26 -10.14 0.11
N GLY A 66 14.74 -11.24 0.70
CA GLY A 66 14.48 -12.60 0.20
C GLY A 66 13.01 -13.03 0.20
N ARG A 67 12.16 -12.41 1.02
CA ARG A 67 10.70 -12.70 1.08
C ARG A 67 9.88 -11.77 0.18
N ILE A 68 10.35 -10.55 -0.06
CA ILE A 68 9.57 -9.51 -0.75
C ILE A 68 9.95 -9.34 -2.22
N ARG A 69 11.11 -9.82 -2.65
CA ARG A 69 11.53 -9.69 -4.06
C ARG A 69 10.58 -10.44 -4.99
N GLY A 70 10.21 -9.78 -6.09
CA GLY A 70 9.28 -10.29 -7.10
C GLY A 70 7.81 -10.36 -6.65
N LYS A 71 7.48 -9.85 -5.47
CA LYS A 71 6.11 -9.84 -4.94
C LYS A 71 5.32 -8.59 -5.35
N ARG A 72 3.99 -8.64 -5.28
CA ARG A 72 3.10 -7.49 -5.46
C ARG A 72 2.92 -6.77 -4.13
N LEU A 73 3.30 -5.49 -4.08
CA LEU A 73 3.14 -4.64 -2.90
C LEU A 73 1.79 -3.92 -2.94
N ALA A 74 0.95 -4.14 -1.94
CA ALA A 74 -0.21 -3.29 -1.66
C ALA A 74 0.17 -2.13 -0.73
N PHE A 75 -0.32 -0.93 -1.07
CA PHE A 75 -0.14 0.28 -0.27
C PHE A 75 -1.41 1.13 -0.34
N ASN A 76 -1.59 2.08 0.59
CA ASN A 76 -2.82 2.88 0.64
C ASN A 76 -2.81 4.01 -0.40
N SER A 77 -1.77 4.83 -0.45
CA SER A 77 -1.65 5.97 -1.37
C SER A 77 -0.19 6.38 -1.57
N HIS A 78 0.10 7.08 -2.66
CA HIS A 78 1.46 7.50 -3.03
C HIS A 78 2.10 8.52 -2.08
N ASP A 79 1.30 9.30 -1.35
CA ASP A 79 1.74 10.29 -0.36
C ASP A 79 1.85 9.72 1.06
N SER A 80 1.55 8.42 1.22
CA SER A 80 1.54 7.78 2.52
C SER A 80 2.95 7.54 3.06
N MET A 81 3.25 8.16 4.22
CA MET A 81 4.51 7.94 4.92
C MET A 81 4.69 6.45 5.26
N SER A 82 3.71 5.81 5.90
CA SER A 82 3.77 4.39 6.30
C SER A 82 3.49 3.42 5.16
N GLY A 83 2.70 3.83 4.15
CA GLY A 83 2.27 2.97 3.06
C GLY A 83 3.30 2.79 1.96
N ILE A 84 4.14 3.79 1.68
CA ILE A 84 5.14 3.64 0.60
C ILE A 84 6.43 4.41 0.87
N LEU A 85 6.37 5.66 1.32
CA LEU A 85 7.56 6.52 1.41
C LEU A 85 8.62 6.00 2.40
N ALA A 86 8.17 5.39 3.51
CA ALA A 86 9.04 4.78 4.51
C ALA A 86 9.83 3.61 3.91
N LEU A 87 9.10 2.70 3.27
CA LEU A 87 9.66 1.52 2.64
C LEU A 87 10.61 1.89 1.52
N THR A 88 10.24 2.85 0.66
CA THR A 88 11.12 3.36 -0.41
C THR A 88 12.45 3.87 0.14
N ARG A 89 12.43 4.64 1.25
CA ARG A 89 13.66 5.16 1.87
C ARG A 89 14.53 4.05 2.45
N ASP A 90 13.91 3.07 3.12
CA ASP A 90 14.65 1.97 3.74
C ASP A 90 15.20 1.00 2.68
N LEU A 91 14.50 0.80 1.55
CA LEU A 91 15.01 0.07 0.39
C LEU A 91 16.20 0.79 -0.25
N ALA A 92 16.09 2.12 -0.45
CA ALA A 92 17.18 2.91 -1.02
C ALA A 92 18.46 2.84 -0.17
N ALA A 93 18.33 2.81 1.17
CA ALA A 93 19.45 2.63 2.07
C ALA A 93 20.13 1.25 1.94
N LEU A 94 19.44 0.25 1.39
CA LEU A 94 19.95 -1.07 1.05
C LEU A 94 20.45 -1.18 -0.40
N GLY A 95 20.41 -0.08 -1.18
CA GLY A 95 20.77 -0.09 -2.60
C GLY A 95 19.67 -0.63 -3.52
N GLU A 96 18.43 -0.75 -3.03
CA GLU A 96 17.28 -1.28 -3.77
C GLU A 96 16.26 -0.17 -4.08
N GLY A 97 15.45 -0.38 -5.11
CA GLY A 97 14.29 0.46 -5.43
C GLY A 97 12.97 -0.28 -5.24
N LEU A 98 11.85 0.37 -5.58
CA LEU A 98 10.53 -0.27 -5.60
C LEU A 98 10.40 -1.32 -6.73
N ASP A 99 11.31 -1.34 -7.68
CA ASP A 99 11.45 -2.37 -8.73
C ASP A 99 11.83 -3.75 -8.19
N VAL A 100 12.21 -3.84 -6.90
CA VAL A 100 12.27 -5.12 -6.17
C VAL A 100 10.93 -5.85 -6.20
N PHE A 101 9.81 -5.12 -6.31
CA PHE A 101 8.45 -5.67 -6.43
C PHE A 101 8.07 -5.90 -7.89
N SER A 102 7.30 -6.94 -8.17
CA SER A 102 6.76 -7.22 -9.51
C SER A 102 5.58 -6.32 -9.88
N GLY A 103 4.96 -5.65 -8.90
CA GLY A 103 3.89 -4.69 -9.13
C GLY A 103 3.49 -3.95 -7.87
N LEU A 104 2.87 -2.78 -8.06
CA LEU A 104 2.35 -1.92 -7.01
C LEU A 104 0.82 -1.87 -7.11
N VAL A 105 0.12 -2.04 -5.99
CA VAL A 105 -1.34 -2.03 -5.90
C VAL A 105 -1.77 -0.94 -4.94
N GLU A 106 -2.25 0.18 -5.49
CA GLU A 106 -2.86 1.24 -4.67
C GLU A 106 -4.26 0.80 -4.22
N THR A 107 -4.52 0.88 -2.92
CA THR A 107 -5.73 0.32 -2.29
C THR A 107 -6.60 1.35 -1.58
N GLY A 108 -6.15 2.60 -1.46
CA GLY A 108 -6.85 3.71 -0.81
C GLY A 108 -6.79 3.71 0.73
N ALA A 109 -6.57 2.57 1.39
CA ALA A 109 -6.54 2.49 2.85
C ALA A 109 -5.70 1.32 3.38
N HIS A 110 -5.10 1.47 4.56
CA HIS A 110 -4.32 0.39 5.20
C HIS A 110 -5.13 -0.90 5.39
N ARG A 111 -6.38 -0.80 5.82
CA ARG A 111 -7.30 -1.94 5.92
C ARG A 111 -7.42 -2.65 4.56
N ALA A 112 -7.63 -1.91 3.49
CA ALA A 112 -7.75 -2.46 2.15
C ALA A 112 -6.45 -3.10 1.65
N SER A 113 -5.29 -2.55 2.03
CA SER A 113 -3.97 -3.17 1.74
C SER A 113 -3.82 -4.52 2.42
N VAL A 114 -4.17 -4.64 3.71
CA VAL A 114 -4.13 -5.93 4.43
C VAL A 114 -5.13 -6.92 3.83
N MET A 115 -6.34 -6.49 3.51
CA MET A 115 -7.33 -7.37 2.88
C MET A 115 -6.88 -7.85 1.49
N ALA A 116 -6.16 -7.01 0.73
CA ALA A 116 -5.58 -7.42 -0.55
C ALA A 116 -4.60 -8.59 -0.38
N VAL A 117 -3.81 -8.59 0.69
CA VAL A 117 -2.92 -9.72 1.01
C VAL A 117 -3.71 -10.93 1.48
N ALA A 118 -4.65 -10.75 2.41
CA ALA A 118 -5.48 -11.85 2.93
C ALA A 118 -6.31 -12.55 1.84
N GLU A 119 -6.64 -11.84 0.76
CA GLU A 119 -7.42 -12.33 -0.38
C GLU A 119 -6.57 -12.77 -1.58
N GLY A 120 -5.24 -12.71 -1.48
CA GLY A 120 -4.32 -13.11 -2.56
C GLY A 120 -4.25 -12.14 -3.75
N ARG A 121 -4.85 -10.95 -3.64
CA ARG A 121 -4.77 -9.89 -4.66
C ARG A 121 -3.43 -9.15 -4.64
N ALA A 122 -2.73 -9.18 -3.51
CA ALA A 122 -1.35 -8.76 -3.34
C ALA A 122 -0.61 -9.78 -2.46
N ASP A 123 0.70 -9.69 -2.41
CA ASP A 123 1.53 -10.66 -1.69
C ASP A 123 2.12 -10.06 -0.40
N VAL A 124 2.34 -8.74 -0.38
CA VAL A 124 2.88 -7.99 0.76
C VAL A 124 2.13 -6.67 0.90
N ALA A 125 1.98 -6.14 2.11
CA ALA A 125 1.43 -4.80 2.34
C ALA A 125 2.31 -3.99 3.30
N ALA A 126 2.39 -2.68 3.07
CA ALA A 126 3.03 -1.73 3.97
C ALA A 126 1.98 -0.97 4.79
N VAL A 127 2.07 -1.10 6.12
CA VAL A 127 1.04 -0.64 7.08
C VAL A 127 1.71 -0.15 8.36
N ASP A 128 1.21 0.92 8.97
CA ASP A 128 1.69 1.36 10.28
C ASP A 128 1.22 0.44 11.41
N CYS A 129 1.97 0.41 12.51
CA CYS A 129 1.71 -0.50 13.62
C CYS A 129 0.37 -0.26 14.34
N ARG A 130 -0.17 0.97 14.34
CA ARG A 130 -1.44 1.29 14.99
C ARG A 130 -2.61 0.83 14.13
N SER A 131 -2.56 1.11 12.83
CA SER A 131 -3.51 0.56 11.87
C SER A 131 -3.49 -0.97 11.90
N TRP A 132 -2.31 -1.60 11.92
CA TRP A 132 -2.21 -3.05 12.02
C TRP A 132 -2.89 -3.62 13.26
N GLN A 133 -2.65 -3.02 14.45
CA GLN A 133 -3.30 -3.42 15.69
C GLN A 133 -4.83 -3.34 15.60
N LEU A 134 -5.36 -2.25 15.04
CA LEU A 134 -6.80 -2.07 14.85
C LEU A 134 -7.37 -3.06 13.84
N ILE A 135 -6.71 -3.24 12.70
CA ILE A 135 -7.11 -4.18 11.65
C ILE A 135 -7.16 -5.60 12.22
N ARG A 136 -6.12 -6.05 12.94
CA ARG A 136 -6.13 -7.37 13.59
C ARG A 136 -7.28 -7.55 14.57
N ARG A 137 -7.68 -6.49 15.27
CA ARG A 137 -8.76 -6.54 16.26
C ARG A 137 -10.13 -6.67 15.62
N PHE A 138 -10.35 -6.03 14.47
CA PHE A 138 -11.68 -5.88 13.87
C PHE A 138 -11.88 -6.64 12.56
N GLU A 139 -10.82 -7.12 11.92
CA GLU A 139 -10.88 -7.90 10.67
C GLU A 139 -10.44 -9.35 10.91
N PRO A 140 -11.38 -10.31 11.01
CA PRO A 140 -11.04 -11.72 11.20
C PRO A 140 -10.08 -12.26 10.13
N LYS A 141 -10.24 -11.82 8.88
CA LYS A 141 -9.36 -12.21 7.75
C LYS A 141 -7.91 -11.79 7.95
N ALA A 142 -7.64 -10.75 8.75
CA ALA A 142 -6.26 -10.34 9.06
C ALA A 142 -5.48 -11.41 9.84
N GLY A 143 -6.16 -12.40 10.43
CA GLY A 143 -5.51 -13.55 11.08
C GLY A 143 -4.65 -14.41 10.13
N ALA A 144 -4.92 -14.35 8.82
CA ALA A 144 -4.15 -15.02 7.77
C ALA A 144 -2.91 -14.23 7.33
N VAL A 145 -2.75 -12.99 7.79
CA VAL A 145 -1.61 -12.11 7.44
C VAL A 145 -0.61 -12.11 8.60
N ARG A 146 0.68 -12.09 8.26
CA ARG A 146 1.80 -12.08 9.22
C ARG A 146 2.73 -10.91 8.97
N VAL A 147 3.32 -10.39 10.05
CA VAL A 147 4.38 -9.39 9.97
C VAL A 147 5.69 -10.08 9.61
N VAL A 148 6.29 -9.71 8.48
CA VAL A 148 7.56 -10.31 8.01
C VAL A 148 8.77 -9.40 8.15
N GLY A 149 8.56 -8.11 8.43
CA GLY A 149 9.62 -7.12 8.50
C GLY A 149 9.13 -5.76 8.99
N TRP A 150 10.08 -4.86 9.23
CA TRP A 150 9.84 -3.53 9.80
C TRP A 150 10.62 -2.46 9.05
N THR A 151 9.97 -1.34 8.80
CA THR A 151 10.66 -0.12 8.36
C THR A 151 11.28 0.58 9.56
N THR A 152 12.22 1.50 9.34
CA THR A 152 12.84 2.31 10.41
C THR A 152 11.76 3.00 11.24
N ARG A 153 11.94 3.05 12.56
CA ARG A 153 11.01 3.74 13.48
C ARG A 153 10.88 5.22 13.09
N ARG A 154 9.64 5.68 12.93
CA ARG A 154 9.31 7.06 12.53
C ARG A 154 8.33 7.68 13.52
N LYS A 155 8.28 9.02 13.53
CA LYS A 155 7.28 9.76 14.30
C LYS A 155 5.88 9.37 13.81
N GLY A 156 4.97 9.14 14.75
CA GLY A 156 3.58 8.85 14.45
C GLY A 156 2.84 10.06 13.88
N LEU A 157 1.57 9.85 13.51
CA LEU A 157 0.72 10.91 12.98
C LEU A 157 0.57 12.03 14.03
N PRO A 158 0.92 13.28 13.70
CA PRO A 158 0.73 14.38 14.63
C PRO A 158 -0.75 14.71 14.79
N TYR A 159 -1.14 15.10 16.00
CA TYR A 159 -2.40 15.79 16.23
C TYR A 159 -2.17 17.28 15.94
N ILE A 160 -2.74 17.77 14.83
CA ILE A 160 -2.56 19.16 14.38
C ILE A 160 -3.87 19.91 14.63
N ALA A 161 -3.77 21.05 15.33
CA ALA A 161 -4.88 21.94 15.61
C ALA A 161 -4.53 23.38 15.19
N ALA A 162 -5.54 24.23 14.99
CA ALA A 162 -5.32 25.64 14.68
C ALA A 162 -4.60 26.34 15.84
N LEU A 163 -3.83 27.39 15.54
CA LEU A 163 -3.02 28.11 16.55
C LEU A 163 -3.85 28.65 17.74
N GLY A 164 -5.10 29.03 17.51
CA GLY A 164 -6.02 29.50 18.56
C GLY A 164 -6.77 28.39 19.31
N SER A 165 -6.50 27.12 19.02
CA SER A 165 -7.14 26.01 19.71
C SER A 165 -6.69 25.97 21.17
N PRO A 166 -7.60 25.72 22.13
CA PRO A 166 -7.23 25.64 23.53
C PRO A 166 -6.24 24.50 23.75
N VAL A 167 -5.19 24.78 24.53
CA VAL A 167 -4.27 23.72 24.99
C VAL A 167 -5.08 22.74 25.82
N THR A 168 -5.18 21.50 25.33
CA THR A 168 -5.87 20.42 26.02
C THR A 168 -4.89 19.28 26.22
N GLU A 169 -4.74 18.82 27.46
CA GLU A 169 -4.00 17.59 27.73
C GLU A 169 -4.82 16.39 27.27
N LEU A 170 -4.21 15.53 26.45
CA LEU A 170 -4.81 14.25 26.10
C LEU A 170 -4.71 13.31 27.32
N PRO A 171 -5.77 12.57 27.66
CA PRO A 171 -5.68 11.52 28.67
C PRO A 171 -4.57 10.54 28.32
N ARG A 172 -3.80 10.12 29.33
CA ARG A 172 -2.73 9.12 29.18
C ARG A 172 -3.29 7.71 29.05
#